data_AF-A0A378XJC7-F1
#
_entry.id   AF-A0A378XJC7-F1
#
_cell.length_a   1.000
_cell.length_b   1.000
_cell.length_c   1.000
_cell.angle_alpha   90.00
_cell.angle_beta   90.00
_cell.angle_gamma   90.00
#
_symmetry.space_group_name_H-M   'P 1'
#
loop_
_entity.id
_entity.type
_entity.pdbx_description
1 polymer ?
#
loop_
_entity_poly.entity_id
_entity_poly.type
_entity_poly.pdbx_seq_one_letter_code
_entity_poly.pdbx_strand_id
1 'polypeptide(L)'
;MNSKQKIYSGKTKDLYALPSGNVLLVFKDDVTGTDGVVDPGANTVIGQVEGKGRKSLAMTDYFFQRLHAANIPTHLVALDLDAATMEVRRAEPLGKDIDGVGGLEFVCRTRPWGSFMRRYQRYIENPERSLDHLVEITIKDDERGDPLINDDTIVALDLVSSAHLEQAKDITRRVCQLVEKDLKDKELILIDMKIELGLVDGQVVVIDEVSADAMRVMDKDGEVLDHEAFYKKLIG
;
A
#
# COMPACT_ATOMS: atom_id res chain seq x y z
N MET A 1 15.73 19.55 23.46
CA MET A 1 16.15 18.19 23.08
C MET A 1 15.01 17.55 22.32
N ASN A 2 15.00 17.66 20.98
CA ASN A 2 13.96 17.12 20.10
C ASN A 2 14.39 15.75 19.54
N SER A 3 14.71 14.78 20.41
CA SER A 3 15.13 13.46 19.94
C SER A 3 13.90 12.64 19.54
N LYS A 4 13.72 12.42 18.23
CA LYS A 4 12.78 11.43 17.69
C LYS A 4 13.27 10.03 18.09
N GLN A 5 12.41 9.18 18.65
CA GLN A 5 12.79 7.82 19.08
C GLN A 5 12.45 6.82 17.97
N LYS A 6 13.42 6.03 17.48
CA LYS A 6 13.15 5.01 16.46
C LYS A 6 12.23 3.92 17.03
N ILE A 7 11.11 3.68 16.35
CA ILE A 7 10.11 2.66 16.70
C ILE A 7 10.43 1.36 15.96
N TYR A 8 10.65 1.47 14.65
CA TYR A 8 10.77 0.32 13.76
C TYR A 8 11.61 0.69 12.53
N SER A 9 12.31 -0.30 11.97
CA SER A 9 13.05 -0.19 10.71
C SER A 9 12.46 -1.21 9.75
N GLY A 10 11.65 -0.75 8.80
CA GLY A 10 11.04 -1.60 7.78
C GLY A 10 11.91 -1.73 6.53
N LYS A 11 11.41 -2.47 5.53
CA LYS A 11 12.11 -2.69 4.25
C LYS A 11 12.32 -1.36 3.51
N THR A 12 11.27 -0.56 3.35
CA THR A 12 11.31 0.70 2.58
C THR A 12 11.26 1.97 3.43
N LYS A 13 10.95 1.87 4.74
CA LYS A 13 10.72 3.04 5.61
C LYS A 13 11.21 2.81 7.03
N ASP A 14 11.73 3.86 7.66
CA ASP A 14 12.01 3.91 9.09
C ASP A 14 10.93 4.72 9.82
N LEU A 15 10.49 4.25 10.98
CA LEU A 15 9.44 4.88 11.77
C LEU A 15 10.01 5.44 13.06
N TYR A 16 9.66 6.69 13.39
CA TYR A 16 10.08 7.37 14.61
C TYR A 16 8.89 7.95 15.38
N ALA A 17 8.87 7.80 16.70
CA ALA A 17 7.93 8.47 17.56
C ALA A 17 8.29 9.95 17.69
N LEU A 18 7.29 10.82 17.57
CA LEU A 18 7.41 12.25 17.80
C LEU A 18 6.84 12.64 19.17
N PRO A 19 7.35 13.73 19.79
CA PRO A 19 6.80 14.25 21.04
C PRO A 19 5.32 14.65 20.98
N SER A 20 4.79 14.92 19.78
CA SER A 20 3.37 15.21 19.55
C SER A 20 2.45 13.99 19.74
N GLY A 21 3.01 12.79 19.86
CA GLY A 21 2.27 11.52 19.85
C GLY A 21 2.17 10.89 18.45
N ASN A 22 2.41 11.70 17.40
CA ASN A 22 2.47 11.27 16.01
C ASN A 22 3.68 10.38 15.71
N VAL A 23 3.69 9.84 14.49
CA VAL A 23 4.79 9.04 13.95
C VAL A 23 5.37 9.75 12.74
N LEU A 24 6.69 9.74 12.61
CA LEU A 24 7.38 10.15 11.41
C LEU A 24 7.82 8.92 10.63
N LEU A 25 7.39 8.83 9.37
CA LEU A 25 7.93 7.90 8.40
C LEU A 25 9.07 8.57 7.63
N VAL A 26 10.21 7.89 7.53
CA VAL A 26 11.37 8.29 6.73
C VAL A 26 11.51 7.29 5.60
N PHE A 27 11.32 7.76 4.36
CA PHE A 27 11.33 6.92 3.17
C PHE A 27 12.78 6.63 2.76
N LYS A 28 13.08 5.35 2.52
CA LYS A 28 14.41 4.88 2.14
C LYS A 28 14.49 4.64 0.64
N ASP A 29 15.71 4.68 0.13
CA ASP A 29 16.05 4.35 -1.27
C ASP A 29 16.19 2.84 -1.51
N ASP A 30 15.95 2.03 -0.47
CA ASP A 30 16.00 0.57 -0.53
C ASP A 30 14.94 0.01 -1.50
N VAL A 31 15.37 -0.97 -2.31
CA VAL A 31 14.50 -1.72 -3.24
C VAL A 31 14.44 -3.19 -2.85
N THR A 32 13.24 -3.78 -2.95
CA THR A 32 12.99 -5.19 -2.67
C THR A 32 12.99 -6.02 -3.95
N GLY A 33 13.27 -7.32 -3.82
CA GLY A 33 13.30 -8.23 -4.94
C GLY A 33 13.59 -9.68 -4.58
N THR A 34 13.57 -10.55 -5.58
CA THR A 34 13.90 -11.99 -5.47
C THR A 34 14.85 -12.36 -6.61
N ASP A 35 15.87 -13.17 -6.33
CA ASP A 35 16.88 -13.60 -7.32
C ASP A 35 17.55 -12.44 -8.09
N GLY A 36 17.73 -11.29 -7.43
CA GLY A 36 18.33 -10.10 -8.02
C GLY A 36 17.40 -9.30 -8.95
N VAL A 37 16.13 -9.70 -9.09
CA VAL A 37 15.10 -8.98 -9.84
C VAL A 37 14.28 -8.13 -8.88
N VAL A 38 14.11 -6.84 -9.20
CA VAL A 38 13.28 -5.91 -8.42
C VAL A 38 11.83 -6.38 -8.46
N ASP A 39 11.25 -6.57 -7.28
CA ASP A 39 9.86 -6.94 -7.07
C ASP A 39 9.36 -6.19 -5.81
N PRO A 40 8.48 -5.19 -5.97
CA PRO A 40 7.87 -4.47 -4.85
C PRO A 40 7.07 -5.37 -3.90
N GLY A 41 6.63 -6.56 -4.37
CA GLY A 41 5.94 -7.55 -3.56
C GLY A 41 6.88 -8.54 -2.83
N ALA A 42 8.19 -8.45 -3.01
CA ALA A 42 9.14 -9.36 -2.40
C ALA A 42 9.55 -8.94 -0.98
N ASN A 43 9.98 -9.93 -0.20
CA ASN A 43 10.28 -9.76 1.23
C ASN A 43 11.77 -9.49 1.54
N THR A 44 12.61 -9.34 0.53
CA THR A 44 14.06 -9.15 0.68
C THR A 44 14.53 -7.85 0.03
N VAL A 45 15.36 -7.07 0.72
CA VAL A 45 16.05 -5.89 0.15
C VAL A 45 17.23 -6.38 -0.68
N ILE A 46 17.30 -5.96 -1.95
CA ILE A 46 18.32 -6.42 -2.91
C ILE A 46 19.26 -5.30 -3.38
N GLY A 47 19.00 -4.05 -2.99
CA GLY A 47 19.83 -2.91 -3.38
C GLY A 47 19.23 -1.56 -2.99
N GLN A 48 19.78 -0.50 -3.57
CA GLN A 48 19.31 0.88 -3.39
C GLN A 48 19.22 1.59 -4.74
N VAL A 49 18.22 2.46 -4.90
CA VAL A 49 18.04 3.33 -6.05
C VAL A 49 17.90 4.77 -5.55
N GLU A 50 18.87 5.62 -5.90
CA GLU A 50 18.92 7.00 -5.42
C GLU A 50 17.63 7.77 -5.72
N GLY A 51 17.08 8.41 -4.67
CA GLY A 51 15.87 9.20 -4.74
C GLY A 51 14.57 8.39 -4.85
N LYS A 52 14.63 7.06 -4.81
CA LYS A 52 13.44 6.19 -4.84
C LYS A 52 12.49 6.51 -3.69
N GLY A 53 13.01 6.72 -2.47
CA GLY A 53 12.19 7.05 -1.30
C GLY A 53 11.45 8.38 -1.49
N ARG A 54 12.13 9.40 -2.03
CA ARG A 54 11.53 10.71 -2.33
C ARG A 54 10.46 10.62 -3.42
N LYS A 55 10.68 9.80 -4.45
CA LYS A 55 9.70 9.54 -5.51
C LYS A 55 8.47 8.79 -4.98
N SER A 56 8.64 7.78 -4.13
CA SER A 56 7.53 7.11 -3.43
C SER A 56 6.71 8.09 -2.60
N LEU A 57 7.40 8.98 -1.87
CA LEU A 57 6.76 10.01 -1.07
C LEU A 57 6.01 11.05 -1.93
N ALA A 58 6.57 11.46 -3.07
CA ALA A 58 5.92 12.38 -4.00
C ALA A 58 4.65 11.79 -4.63
N MET A 59 4.67 10.50 -5.00
CA MET A 59 3.45 9.81 -5.45
C MET A 59 2.42 9.69 -4.34
N THR A 60 2.87 9.41 -3.10
CA THR A 60 1.99 9.37 -1.93
C THR A 60 1.32 10.71 -1.68
N ASP A 61 2.06 11.81 -1.73
CA ASP A 61 1.50 13.17 -1.63
C ASP A 61 0.43 13.41 -2.70
N TYR A 62 0.78 13.11 -3.96
CA TYR A 62 -0.10 13.27 -5.11
C TYR A 62 -1.43 12.51 -4.95
N PHE A 63 -1.38 11.25 -4.49
CA PHE A 63 -2.59 10.45 -4.29
C PHE A 63 -3.34 10.86 -3.02
N PHE A 64 -2.65 11.13 -1.90
CA PHE A 64 -3.30 11.53 -0.66
C PHE A 64 -4.07 12.85 -0.80
N GLN A 65 -3.57 13.82 -1.56
CA GLN A 65 -4.32 15.04 -1.89
C GLN A 65 -5.66 14.73 -2.58
N ARG A 66 -5.67 13.76 -3.50
CA ARG A 66 -6.90 13.33 -4.19
C ARG A 66 -7.82 12.54 -3.28
N LEU A 67 -7.27 11.68 -2.42
CA LEU A 67 -8.05 10.97 -1.40
C LEU A 67 -8.76 11.97 -0.48
N HIS A 68 -8.08 13.01 -0.02
CA HIS A 68 -8.68 14.07 0.81
C HIS A 68 -9.77 14.84 0.05
N ALA A 69 -9.51 15.20 -1.21
CA ALA A 69 -10.52 15.85 -2.07
C ALA A 69 -11.78 14.99 -2.27
N ALA A 70 -11.64 13.66 -2.20
CA ALA A 70 -12.73 12.68 -2.26
C ALA A 70 -13.31 12.29 -0.88
N ASN A 71 -12.92 12.98 0.20
CA ASN A 71 -13.30 12.67 1.58
C ASN A 71 -12.97 11.23 2.00
N ILE A 72 -11.83 10.72 1.55
CA ILE A 72 -11.26 9.44 2.01
C ILE A 72 -10.23 9.77 3.10
N PRO A 73 -10.43 9.32 4.35
CA PRO A 73 -9.57 9.70 5.45
C PRO A 73 -8.21 8.99 5.38
N THR A 74 -7.15 9.72 5.71
CA THR A 74 -5.80 9.17 5.83
C THR A 74 -5.19 9.54 7.20
N HIS A 75 -4.06 8.93 7.53
CA HIS A 75 -3.25 9.34 8.68
C HIS A 75 -2.33 10.55 8.44
N LEU A 76 -2.22 11.09 7.22
CA LEU A 76 -1.31 12.21 6.90
C LEU A 76 -1.57 13.44 7.78
N VAL A 77 -0.49 14.01 8.32
CA VAL A 77 -0.47 15.32 9.00
C VAL A 77 0.32 16.33 8.17
N ALA A 78 1.56 15.99 7.82
CA ALA A 78 2.45 16.85 7.05
C ALA A 78 3.48 16.02 6.28
N LEU A 79 4.06 16.61 5.24
CA LEU A 79 5.03 15.95 4.38
C LEU A 79 6.18 16.91 4.04
N ASP A 80 7.40 16.38 4.01
CA ASP A 80 8.61 17.08 3.61
C ASP A 80 9.35 16.24 2.54
N LEU A 81 9.22 16.66 1.28
CA LEU A 81 9.88 16.01 0.15
C LEU A 81 11.39 16.15 0.19
N ASP A 82 11.92 17.21 0.83
CA ASP A 82 13.36 17.44 0.93
C ASP A 82 14.04 16.51 1.90
N ALA A 83 13.41 16.29 3.05
CA ALA A 83 13.86 15.35 4.06
C ALA A 83 13.43 13.89 3.77
N ALA A 84 12.62 13.65 2.73
CA ALA A 84 11.99 12.34 2.47
C ALA A 84 11.16 11.82 3.66
N THR A 85 10.40 12.72 4.31
CA THR A 85 9.64 12.38 5.52
C THR A 85 8.16 12.70 5.44
N MET A 86 7.36 11.92 6.15
CA MET A 86 5.92 12.11 6.32
C MET A 86 5.56 12.00 7.80
N GLU A 87 5.02 13.06 8.38
CA GLU A 87 4.41 13.01 9.70
C GLU A 87 2.97 12.53 9.57
N VAL A 88 2.60 11.55 10.39
CA VAL A 88 1.29 10.92 10.39
C VAL A 88 0.74 10.79 11.80
N ARG A 89 -0.58 10.85 11.91
CA ARG A 89 -1.30 10.47 13.13
C ARG A 89 -0.96 9.02 13.46
N ARG A 90 -0.70 8.73 14.73
CA ARG A 90 -0.48 7.36 15.17
C ARG A 90 -1.77 6.56 14.97
N ALA A 91 -1.72 5.59 14.07
CA ALA A 91 -2.80 4.66 13.82
C ALA A 91 -2.52 3.31 14.48
N GLU A 92 -3.57 2.56 14.77
CA GLU A 92 -3.50 1.13 15.06
C GLU A 92 -3.76 0.36 13.76
N PRO A 93 -2.74 -0.27 13.13
CA PRO A 93 -2.95 -1.15 11.98
C PRO A 93 -4.02 -2.21 12.25
N LEU A 94 -4.88 -2.46 11.26
CA LEU A 94 -5.91 -3.49 11.36
C LEU A 94 -5.30 -4.89 11.32
N GLY A 95 -5.82 -5.78 12.17
CA GLY A 95 -5.50 -7.22 12.20
C GLY A 95 -4.05 -7.54 12.53
N LYS A 96 -3.53 -6.89 13.57
CA LYS A 96 -2.31 -7.32 14.24
C LYS A 96 -2.47 -8.72 14.85
N ASP A 97 -1.35 -9.41 14.99
CA ASP A 97 -1.29 -10.68 15.71
C ASP A 97 -1.43 -10.50 17.23
N ILE A 98 -1.35 -11.63 17.96
CA ILE A 98 -1.49 -11.68 19.41
C ILE A 98 -0.39 -10.92 20.17
N ASP A 99 0.77 -10.70 19.54
CA ASP A 99 1.89 -9.95 20.09
C ASP A 99 1.83 -8.46 19.68
N GLY A 100 0.80 -8.06 18.94
CA GLY A 100 0.60 -6.69 18.48
C GLY A 100 1.48 -6.31 17.28
N VAL A 101 1.97 -7.29 16.54
CA VAL A 101 2.85 -7.15 15.36
C VAL A 101 2.06 -7.46 14.08
N GLY A 102 2.59 -7.05 12.92
CA GLY A 102 2.00 -7.33 11.62
C GLY A 102 0.82 -6.43 11.29
N GLY A 103 -0.17 -6.99 10.60
CA GLY A 103 -1.36 -6.30 10.12
C GLY A 103 -1.94 -6.97 8.89
N LEU A 104 -3.05 -6.42 8.39
CA LEU A 104 -3.70 -6.84 7.15
C LEU A 104 -3.33 -5.90 6.01
N GLU A 105 -3.13 -6.50 4.85
CA GLU A 105 -2.96 -5.82 3.57
C GLU A 105 -4.22 -6.03 2.73
N PHE A 106 -4.78 -4.93 2.23
CA PHE A 106 -5.99 -4.94 1.42
C PHE A 106 -5.60 -4.75 -0.04
N VAL A 107 -5.66 -5.85 -0.81
CA VAL A 107 -5.28 -5.89 -2.22
C VAL A 107 -6.53 -5.71 -3.08
N CYS A 108 -6.64 -4.58 -3.78
CA CYS A 108 -7.64 -4.38 -4.83
C CYS A 108 -7.11 -4.88 -6.17
N ARG A 109 -7.81 -5.82 -6.80
CA ARG A 109 -7.51 -6.33 -8.14
C ARG A 109 -8.47 -5.69 -9.14
N THR A 110 -7.95 -5.02 -10.15
CA THR A 110 -8.76 -4.59 -11.31
C THR A 110 -8.70 -5.66 -12.40
N ARG A 111 -7.60 -6.44 -12.48
CA ARG A 111 -7.36 -7.47 -13.49
C ARG A 111 -6.58 -8.67 -12.92
N PRO A 112 -6.67 -9.86 -13.53
CA PRO A 112 -5.84 -11.01 -13.13
C PRO A 112 -4.34 -10.79 -13.35
N TRP A 113 -3.53 -10.87 -12.28
CA TRP A 113 -2.07 -10.84 -12.38
C TRP A 113 -1.38 -11.55 -11.22
N GLY A 114 -0.09 -11.86 -11.38
CA GLY A 114 0.79 -12.27 -10.29
C GLY A 114 0.24 -13.44 -9.47
N SER A 115 0.13 -13.27 -8.15
CA SER A 115 -0.38 -14.30 -7.24
C SER A 115 -1.81 -14.74 -7.55
N PHE A 116 -2.66 -13.86 -8.11
CA PHE A 116 -4.01 -14.21 -8.53
C PHE A 116 -3.99 -15.21 -9.70
N MET A 117 -3.16 -14.94 -10.71
CA MET A 117 -2.97 -15.87 -11.84
C MET A 117 -2.38 -17.21 -11.38
N ARG A 118 -1.39 -17.19 -10.48
CA ARG A 118 -0.82 -18.43 -9.92
C ARG A 118 -1.88 -19.33 -9.26
N ARG A 119 -2.85 -18.74 -8.56
CA ARG A 119 -3.95 -19.48 -7.90
C ARG A 119 -5.06 -19.90 -8.87
N TYR A 120 -5.45 -19.01 -9.79
CA TYR A 120 -6.71 -19.14 -10.51
C TYR A 120 -6.59 -19.26 -12.03
N GLN A 121 -5.39 -19.41 -12.61
CA GLN A 121 -5.18 -19.45 -14.07
C GLN A 121 -6.11 -20.42 -14.82
N ARG A 122 -6.44 -21.58 -14.23
CA ARG A 122 -7.31 -22.59 -14.84
C ARG A 122 -8.79 -22.20 -14.91
N TYR A 123 -9.17 -21.11 -14.25
CA TYR A 123 -10.53 -20.59 -14.13
C TYR A 123 -10.69 -19.21 -14.80
N ILE A 124 -9.67 -18.75 -15.54
CA ILE A 124 -9.64 -17.45 -16.18
C ILE A 124 -9.60 -17.67 -17.69
N GLU A 125 -10.71 -17.39 -18.37
CA GLU A 125 -10.79 -17.51 -19.82
C GLU A 125 -10.08 -16.35 -20.54
N ASN A 126 -10.22 -15.13 -20.00
CA ASN A 126 -9.58 -13.93 -20.55
C ASN A 126 -8.74 -13.24 -19.46
N PRO A 127 -7.40 -13.16 -19.60
CA PRO A 127 -6.53 -12.48 -18.63
C PRO A 127 -6.74 -10.96 -18.61
N GLU A 128 -7.42 -10.39 -19.59
CA GLU A 128 -7.75 -8.97 -19.65
C GLU A 128 -9.08 -8.62 -18.98
N ARG A 129 -9.82 -9.61 -18.48
CA ARG A 129 -11.11 -9.36 -17.84
C ARG A 129 -10.98 -8.39 -16.67
N SER A 130 -11.98 -7.55 -16.48
CA SER A 130 -12.13 -6.83 -15.22
C SER A 130 -12.47 -7.80 -14.10
N LEU A 131 -11.89 -7.55 -12.93
CA LEU A 131 -12.25 -8.18 -11.66
C LEU A 131 -13.13 -7.28 -10.79
N ASP A 132 -13.64 -6.18 -11.36
CA ASP A 132 -14.57 -5.25 -10.71
C ASP A 132 -14.12 -4.82 -9.30
N HIS A 133 -12.85 -4.43 -9.19
CA HIS A 133 -12.24 -3.96 -7.95
C HIS A 133 -12.35 -5.00 -6.81
N LEU A 134 -12.15 -6.27 -7.14
CA LEU A 134 -12.11 -7.37 -6.17
C LEU A 134 -11.09 -7.07 -5.06
N VAL A 135 -11.55 -7.10 -3.81
CA VAL A 135 -10.67 -6.93 -2.64
C VAL A 135 -10.32 -8.31 -2.08
N GLU A 136 -9.03 -8.64 -2.10
CA GLU A 136 -8.43 -9.75 -1.37
C GLU A 136 -7.70 -9.20 -0.13
N ILE A 137 -7.63 -9.99 0.94
CA ILE A 137 -6.93 -9.60 2.16
C ILE A 137 -5.80 -10.60 2.43
N THR A 138 -4.59 -10.10 2.66
CA THR A 138 -3.43 -10.90 3.08
C THR A 138 -3.01 -10.52 4.50
N ILE A 139 -2.50 -11.49 5.25
CA ILE A 139 -1.86 -11.25 6.55
C ILE A 139 -0.40 -10.91 6.28
N LYS A 140 0.14 -9.88 6.94
CA LYS A 140 1.58 -9.59 6.93
C LYS A 140 2.29 -10.61 7.82
N ASP A 141 2.71 -11.69 7.20
CA ASP A 141 3.36 -12.83 7.85
C ASP A 141 4.43 -13.35 6.89
N ASP A 142 5.57 -12.66 6.91
CA ASP A 142 6.72 -12.95 6.05
C ASP A 142 7.17 -14.42 6.18
N GLU A 143 7.05 -15.02 7.38
CA GLU A 143 7.43 -16.42 7.63
C GLU A 143 6.49 -17.41 6.94
N ARG A 144 5.20 -17.07 6.83
CA ARG A 144 4.17 -17.91 6.18
C ARG A 144 3.86 -17.47 4.74
N GLY A 145 4.60 -16.49 4.21
CA GLY A 145 4.48 -16.03 2.82
C GLY A 145 3.22 -15.24 2.53
N ASP A 146 2.79 -14.41 3.49
CA ASP A 146 1.68 -13.46 3.37
C ASP A 146 0.35 -14.10 2.88
N PRO A 147 -0.20 -15.06 3.65
CA PRO A 147 -1.33 -15.86 3.19
C PRO A 147 -2.61 -15.02 3.03
N LEU A 148 -3.47 -15.43 2.09
CA LEU A 148 -4.83 -14.93 2.02
C LEU A 148 -5.61 -15.33 3.27
N ILE A 149 -6.43 -14.41 3.77
CA ILE A 149 -7.39 -14.65 4.84
C ILE A 149 -8.77 -14.12 4.41
N ASN A 150 -9.83 -14.88 4.71
CA ASN A 150 -11.19 -14.47 4.39
C ASN A 150 -11.85 -13.71 5.55
N ASP A 151 -12.95 -13.03 5.25
CA ASP A 151 -13.69 -12.22 6.22
C ASP A 151 -14.13 -13.02 7.45
N ASP A 152 -14.66 -14.23 7.25
CA ASP A 152 -15.14 -15.09 8.35
C ASP A 152 -14.00 -15.41 9.33
N THR A 153 -12.80 -15.68 8.82
CA THR A 153 -11.62 -16.00 9.65
C THR A 153 -11.11 -14.74 10.36
N ILE A 154 -11.10 -13.59 9.69
CA ILE A 154 -10.73 -12.30 10.30
C ILE A 154 -11.63 -12.01 11.51
N VAL A 155 -12.94 -12.18 11.35
CA VAL A 155 -13.91 -11.93 12.43
C VAL A 155 -13.84 -13.01 13.51
N ALA A 156 -13.72 -14.29 13.13
CA ALA A 156 -13.67 -15.40 14.10
C ALA A 156 -12.40 -15.39 14.97
N LEU A 157 -11.31 -14.78 14.49
CA LEU A 157 -10.08 -14.59 15.24
C LEU A 157 -10.03 -13.23 15.97
N ASP A 158 -11.12 -12.47 15.96
CA ASP A 158 -11.23 -11.13 16.57
C ASP A 158 -10.15 -10.13 16.08
N LEU A 159 -9.64 -10.31 14.86
CA LEU A 159 -8.60 -9.45 14.28
C LEU A 159 -9.14 -8.07 13.91
N VAL A 160 -10.36 -8.03 13.38
CA VAL A 160 -11.09 -6.81 12.99
C VAL A 160 -12.59 -7.07 13.17
N SER A 161 -13.32 -6.08 13.71
CA SER A 161 -14.77 -6.17 13.80
C SER A 161 -15.42 -6.18 12.41
N SER A 162 -16.57 -6.84 12.25
CA SER A 162 -17.28 -6.89 10.95
C SER A 162 -17.56 -5.49 10.38
N ALA A 163 -17.88 -4.52 11.24
CA ALA A 163 -18.13 -3.15 10.81
C ALA A 163 -16.87 -2.45 10.27
N HIS A 164 -15.73 -2.58 10.96
CA HIS A 164 -14.46 -2.02 10.49
C HIS A 164 -13.97 -2.75 9.24
N LEU A 165 -14.20 -4.05 9.12
CA LEU A 165 -13.82 -4.83 7.94
C LEU A 165 -14.60 -4.40 6.69
N GLU A 166 -15.92 -4.23 6.80
CA GLU A 166 -16.73 -3.72 5.69
C GLU A 166 -16.32 -2.29 5.30
N GLN A 167 -16.09 -1.42 6.29
CA GLN A 167 -15.58 -0.07 6.04
C GLN A 167 -14.21 -0.08 5.36
N ALA A 168 -13.31 -0.96 5.80
CA ALA A 168 -11.99 -1.11 5.22
C ALA A 168 -12.08 -1.52 3.74
N LYS A 169 -12.91 -2.52 3.41
CA LYS A 169 -13.14 -2.97 2.03
C LYS A 169 -13.80 -1.89 1.17
N ASP A 170 -14.73 -1.10 1.71
CA ASP A 170 -15.30 0.06 1.00
C ASP A 170 -14.23 1.11 0.67
N ILE A 171 -13.42 1.50 1.65
CA ILE A 171 -12.32 2.44 1.46
C ILE A 171 -11.34 1.91 0.41
N THR A 172 -10.94 0.64 0.48
CA THR A 172 -10.05 0.02 -0.52
C THR A 172 -10.61 0.13 -1.93
N ARG A 173 -11.89 -0.17 -2.15
CA ARG A 173 -12.51 -0.05 -3.48
C ARG A 173 -12.53 1.40 -3.96
N ARG A 174 -12.91 2.34 -3.09
CA ARG A 174 -12.97 3.77 -3.43
C ARG A 174 -11.59 4.34 -3.77
N VAL A 175 -10.56 3.97 -3.02
CA VAL A 175 -9.16 4.32 -3.30
C VAL A 175 -8.76 3.76 -4.66
N CYS A 176 -9.04 2.48 -4.91
CA CYS A 176 -8.70 1.78 -6.15
C CYS A 176 -9.36 2.40 -7.38
N GLN A 177 -10.66 2.71 -7.31
CA GLN A 177 -11.40 3.40 -8.36
C GLN A 177 -10.85 4.80 -8.64
N LEU A 178 -10.47 5.54 -7.60
CA LEU A 178 -9.89 6.87 -7.74
C LEU A 178 -8.53 6.81 -8.42
N VAL A 179 -7.67 5.89 -8.00
CA VAL A 179 -6.35 5.67 -8.61
C VAL A 179 -6.49 5.21 -10.06
N GLU A 180 -7.35 4.22 -10.34
CA GLU A 180 -7.60 3.74 -11.71
C GLU A 180 -8.06 4.87 -12.63
N LYS A 181 -8.99 5.71 -12.16
CA LYS A 181 -9.47 6.86 -12.93
C LYS A 181 -8.35 7.85 -13.25
N ASP A 182 -7.54 8.21 -12.25
CA ASP A 182 -6.45 9.16 -12.43
C ASP A 182 -5.34 8.63 -13.36
N LEU A 183 -5.05 7.33 -13.29
CA LEU A 183 -4.14 6.65 -14.20
C LEU A 183 -4.68 6.60 -15.63
N LYS A 184 -5.98 6.35 -15.80
CA LYS A 184 -6.61 6.32 -17.12
C LYS A 184 -6.48 7.65 -17.86
N ASP A 185 -6.58 8.78 -17.16
CA ASP A 185 -6.38 10.12 -17.74
C ASP A 185 -4.94 10.35 -18.25
N LYS A 186 -4.00 9.47 -17.87
CA LYS A 186 -2.59 9.47 -18.27
C LYS A 186 -2.22 8.32 -19.22
N GLU A 187 -3.23 7.67 -19.80
CA GLU A 187 -3.05 6.48 -20.66
C GLU A 187 -2.35 5.31 -19.94
N LEU A 188 -2.52 5.22 -18.62
CA LEU A 188 -2.00 4.14 -17.78
C LEU A 188 -3.13 3.21 -17.33
N ILE A 189 -2.79 1.95 -17.10
CA ILE A 189 -3.74 0.92 -16.69
C ILE A 189 -3.30 0.36 -15.33
N LEU A 190 -4.17 0.49 -14.33
CA LEU A 190 -3.99 -0.15 -13.03
C LEU A 190 -4.22 -1.67 -13.18
N ILE A 191 -3.31 -2.48 -12.66
CA ILE A 191 -3.45 -3.95 -12.62
C ILE A 191 -4.00 -4.40 -11.27
N ASP A 192 -3.34 -3.99 -10.21
CA ASP A 192 -3.77 -4.12 -8.83
C ASP A 192 -3.04 -3.12 -7.95
N MET A 193 -3.57 -2.90 -6.75
CA MET A 193 -2.93 -2.12 -5.71
C MET A 193 -3.18 -2.73 -4.34
N LYS A 194 -2.30 -2.40 -3.40
CA LYS A 194 -2.32 -2.86 -2.03
C LYS A 194 -2.24 -1.66 -1.11
N ILE A 195 -3.14 -1.57 -0.15
CA ILE A 195 -3.09 -0.52 0.88
C ILE A 195 -3.16 -1.15 2.27
N GLU A 196 -2.64 -0.41 3.23
CA GLU A 196 -2.81 -0.71 4.64
C GLU A 196 -3.84 0.25 5.25
N LEU A 197 -4.62 -0.26 6.18
CA LEU A 197 -5.66 0.46 6.88
C LEU A 197 -5.45 0.34 8.38
N GLY A 198 -5.80 1.39 9.11
CA GLY A 198 -5.69 1.43 10.56
C GLY A 198 -6.77 2.27 11.20
N LEU A 199 -6.85 2.19 12.52
CA LEU A 199 -7.75 3.01 13.33
C LEU A 199 -7.02 4.25 13.84
N VAL A 200 -7.62 5.42 13.62
CA VAL A 200 -7.27 6.66 14.31
C VAL A 200 -8.53 7.17 14.97
N ASP A 201 -8.52 7.30 16.29
CA ASP A 201 -9.68 7.72 17.09
C ASP A 201 -10.96 6.88 16.81
N GLY A 202 -10.77 5.57 16.55
CA GLY A 202 -11.85 4.63 16.22
C GLY A 202 -12.36 4.70 14.77
N GLN A 203 -11.81 5.58 13.93
CA GLN A 203 -12.15 5.67 12.51
C GLN A 203 -11.16 4.87 11.66
N VAL A 204 -11.66 4.06 10.71
CA VAL A 204 -10.82 3.42 9.69
C VAL A 204 -10.27 4.48 8.72
N VAL A 205 -8.94 4.52 8.59
CA VAL A 205 -8.23 5.46 7.71
C VAL A 205 -7.16 4.73 6.89
N VAL A 206 -6.83 5.28 5.72
CA VAL A 206 -5.67 4.85 4.92
C VAL A 206 -4.39 5.22 5.66
N ILE A 207 -3.54 4.23 5.89
CA ILE A 207 -2.23 4.37 6.52
C ILE A 207 -1.12 4.00 5.53
N ASP A 208 0.12 4.04 6.00
CA ASP A 208 1.32 3.82 5.22
C ASP A 208 1.42 4.77 4.01
N GLU A 209 1.59 4.24 2.79
CA GLU A 209 1.84 4.98 1.56
C GLU A 209 0.89 4.54 0.41
N VAL A 210 0.77 5.36 -0.63
CA VAL A 210 0.17 4.98 -1.92
C VAL A 210 1.13 5.43 -3.01
N SER A 211 1.95 4.50 -3.51
CA SER A 211 3.04 4.78 -4.45
C SER A 211 3.25 3.62 -5.41
N ALA A 212 4.27 3.70 -6.27
CA ALA A 212 4.68 2.59 -7.14
C ALA A 212 5.06 1.32 -6.37
N ASP A 213 5.44 1.40 -5.09
CA ASP A 213 5.69 0.19 -4.28
C ASP A 213 4.39 -0.50 -3.85
N ALA A 214 3.26 0.21 -3.91
CA ALA A 214 1.95 -0.22 -3.45
C ALA A 214 1.02 -0.64 -4.60
N MET A 215 1.47 -0.60 -5.86
CA MET A 215 0.63 -0.93 -7.01
C MET A 215 1.42 -1.41 -8.22
N ARG A 216 0.75 -2.14 -9.10
CA ARG A 216 1.27 -2.49 -10.42
C ARG A 216 0.48 -1.75 -11.50
N VAL A 217 1.22 -1.04 -12.35
CA VAL A 217 0.68 -0.21 -13.43
C VAL A 217 1.37 -0.60 -14.73
N MET A 218 0.60 -0.68 -15.81
CA MET A 218 1.14 -0.89 -17.16
C MET A 218 0.77 0.26 -18.08
N ASP A 219 1.54 0.43 -19.13
CA ASP A 219 1.16 1.31 -20.23
C ASP A 219 0.17 0.64 -21.19
N LYS A 220 -0.19 1.37 -22.24
CA LYS A 220 -1.12 0.92 -23.28
C LYS A 220 -0.63 -0.27 -24.11
N ASP A 221 0.69 -0.50 -24.12
CA ASP A 221 1.31 -1.59 -24.88
C ASP A 221 1.41 -2.87 -24.02
N GLY A 222 0.99 -2.80 -22.76
CA GLY A 222 0.95 -3.91 -21.81
C GLY A 222 2.25 -4.10 -21.04
N GLU A 223 3.19 -3.15 -21.12
CA GLU A 223 4.44 -3.21 -20.37
C GLU A 223 4.23 -2.72 -18.94
N VAL A 224 4.57 -3.55 -17.95
CA VAL A 224 4.54 -3.17 -16.54
C VAL A 224 5.66 -2.16 -16.28
N LEU A 225 5.28 -1.00 -15.77
CA LEU A 225 6.20 0.08 -15.51
C LEU A 225 7.00 -0.18 -14.24
N ASP A 226 8.30 0.06 -14.31
CA ASP A 226 9.12 0.15 -13.11
C ASP A 226 8.82 1.43 -12.32
N HIS A 227 9.42 1.53 -11.13
CA HIS A 227 9.20 2.64 -10.20
C HIS A 227 9.48 4.02 -10.83
N GLU A 228 10.58 4.14 -11.56
CA GLU A 228 11.03 5.39 -12.18
C GLU A 228 10.14 5.80 -13.35
N ALA A 229 9.83 4.86 -14.23
CA ALA A 229 8.98 5.08 -15.40
C ALA A 229 7.56 5.45 -14.97
N PHE A 230 7.03 4.79 -13.94
CA PHE A 230 5.72 5.13 -13.39
C PHE A 230 5.73 6.53 -12.78
N TYR A 231 6.70 6.86 -11.92
CA TYR A 231 6.85 8.20 -11.35
C TYR A 231 6.83 9.30 -12.42
N LYS A 232 7.64 9.14 -13.48
CA LYS A 232 7.72 10.11 -14.59
C LYS A 232 6.40 10.29 -15.32
N LYS A 233 5.69 9.20 -15.64
CA LYS A 233 4.39 9.30 -16.33
C LYS A 233 3.29 9.85 -15.44
N LEU A 234 3.38 9.65 -14.12
CA LEU A 234 2.37 10.12 -13.17
C LEU A 234 2.53 11.62 -12.88
N ILE A 235 3.72 12.05 -12.44
CA ILE A 235 3.95 13.41 -11.90
C ILE A 235 5.28 14.05 -12.33
N GLY A 236 6.14 13.35 -13.08
CA GLY A 236 7.46 13.86 -13.47
C GLY A 236 7.51 14.54 -14.83
#